data_AF-A0A660PVT0-F1
#
_entry.id   AF-A0A660PVT0-F1
#
_cell.length_a   1.000
_cell.length_b   1.000
_cell.length_c   1.000
_cell.angle_alpha   90.00
_cell.angle_beta   90.00
_cell.angle_gamma   90.00
#
_symmetry.space_group_name_H-M   'P 1'
#
loop_
_entity.id
_entity.type
_entity.pdbx_description
1 polymer ?
#
loop_
_entity_poly.entity_id
_entity_poly.type
_entity_poly.pdbx_seq_one_letter_code
_entity_poly.pdbx_strand_id
1 'polypeptide(L)'
;MTEENESNWVLVGSIGDQMSADFAKEVLGSYKIPAVVISKSGYFGQMGLTLTNIYKPGQGLFEVSVPENHVPEAVGILDMVLGDNWQREVN
;
A
#
# COMPACT_ATOMS: atom_id res chain seq x y z
N MET A 1 17.65 26.24 6.08
CA MET A 1 17.26 25.58 4.82
C MET A 1 16.73 24.21 5.21
N THR A 2 15.44 24.12 5.51
CA THR A 2 14.76 22.85 5.76
C THR A 2 14.07 22.49 4.44
N GLU A 3 14.75 21.72 3.61
CA GLU A 3 14.12 21.03 2.50
C GLU A 3 13.39 19.82 3.09
N GLU A 4 12.23 20.08 3.68
CA GLU A 4 11.21 19.05 3.87
C GLU A 4 10.70 18.70 2.47
N ASN A 5 11.39 17.75 1.82
CA ASN A 5 10.82 17.01 0.70
C ASN A 5 9.58 16.29 1.27
N GLU A 6 8.43 16.96 1.27
CA GLU A 6 7.12 16.33 1.37
C GLU A 6 7.07 15.33 0.21
N SER A 7 7.56 14.13 0.47
CA SER A 7 7.40 13.02 -0.45
C SER A 7 5.92 12.73 -0.44
N ASN A 8 5.19 13.30 -1.40
CA ASN A 8 3.76 13.09 -1.54
C ASN A 8 3.54 11.59 -1.69
N TRP A 9 3.01 10.97 -0.64
CA TRP A 9 2.64 9.57 -0.67
C TRP A 9 1.29 9.46 -1.36
N VAL A 10 1.27 8.67 -2.44
CA VAL A 10 0.08 8.45 -3.26
C VAL A 10 -0.40 7.03 -3.04
N LEU A 11 -1.69 6.88 -2.75
CA LEU A 11 -2.37 5.59 -2.72
C LEU A 11 -2.41 5.03 -4.15
N VAL A 12 -1.79 3.88 -4.37
CA VAL A 12 -1.78 3.22 -5.70
C VAL A 12 -2.86 2.18 -5.85
N GLY A 13 -3.33 1.59 -4.75
CA GLY A 13 -4.36 0.56 -4.79
C GLY A 13 -4.59 -0.13 -3.46
N SER A 14 -5.41 -1.16 -3.50
CA SER A 14 -5.74 -2.00 -2.36
C SER A 14 -5.63 -3.49 -2.67
N ILE A 15 -5.29 -4.28 -1.65
CA ILE A 15 -5.06 -5.72 -1.73
C ILE A 15 -6.03 -6.41 -0.77
N GLY A 16 -6.60 -7.53 -1.21
CA GLY A 16 -7.66 -8.25 -0.48
C GLY A 16 -7.17 -9.11 0.68
N ASP A 17 -5.91 -9.55 0.67
CA ASP A 17 -5.37 -10.50 1.63
C ASP A 17 -3.94 -10.14 2.09
N GLN A 18 -3.56 -10.64 3.27
CA GLN A 18 -2.28 -10.30 3.90
C GLN A 18 -1.08 -10.87 3.13
N MET A 19 -1.21 -12.08 2.57
CA MET A 19 -0.11 -12.74 1.88
C MET A 19 0.30 -11.95 0.64
N SER A 20 -0.67 -11.53 -0.17
CA SER A 20 -0.45 -10.67 -1.33
C SER A 20 0.10 -9.29 -0.93
N ALA A 21 -0.32 -8.75 0.21
CA ALA A 21 0.14 -7.45 0.70
C ALA A 21 1.59 -7.48 1.21
N ASP A 22 1.96 -8.53 1.94
CA ASP A 22 3.34 -8.76 2.38
C ASP A 22 4.25 -8.99 1.17
N PHE A 23 3.79 -9.80 0.20
CA PHE A 23 4.52 -10.03 -1.05
C PHE A 23 4.71 -8.75 -1.87
N ALA A 24 3.67 -7.91 -2.00
CA ALA A 24 3.75 -6.62 -2.67
C ALA A 24 4.85 -5.73 -2.07
N LYS A 25 4.90 -5.67 -0.73
CA LYS A 25 5.90 -4.89 0.00
C LYS A 25 7.31 -5.42 -0.22
N GLU A 26 7.50 -6.73 -0.18
CA GLU A 26 8.80 -7.37 -0.42
C GLU A 26 9.30 -7.11 -1.85
N VAL A 27 8.42 -7.29 -2.84
CA VAL A 27 8.75 -7.06 -4.25
C VAL A 27 9.13 -5.60 -4.47
N LEU A 28 8.30 -4.63 -4.07
CA LEU A 28 8.62 -3.20 -4.23
C LEU A 28 9.93 -2.83 -3.52
N GLY A 29 10.17 -3.38 -2.33
CA GLY A 29 11.44 -3.24 -1.61
C GLY A 29 12.64 -3.78 -2.39
N SER A 30 12.49 -4.91 -3.08
CA SER A 30 13.55 -5.50 -3.92
C SER A 30 13.92 -4.60 -5.12
N TYR A 31 12.96 -3.85 -5.65
CA TYR A 31 13.16 -2.82 -6.67
C TYR A 31 13.60 -1.46 -6.10
N LYS A 32 13.87 -1.38 -4.78
CA LYS A 32 14.21 -0.14 -4.06
C LYS A 32 13.12 0.94 -4.13
N ILE A 33 11.87 0.53 -4.30
CA ILE A 33 10.71 1.41 -4.28
C ILE A 33 10.19 1.48 -2.84
N PRO A 34 10.20 2.67 -2.20
CA PRO A 34 9.59 2.82 -0.88
C PRO A 34 8.09 2.57 -0.96
N ALA A 35 7.59 1.64 -0.14
CA ALA A 35 6.18 1.30 -0.10
C ALA A 35 5.69 1.18 1.34
N VAL A 36 4.51 1.74 1.61
CA VAL A 36 3.79 1.62 2.88
C VAL A 36 2.52 0.82 2.61
N VAL A 37 2.33 -0.25 3.38
CA VAL A 37 1.12 -1.06 3.35
C VAL A 37 0.37 -0.85 4.66
N ILE A 38 -0.88 -0.38 4.58
CA ILE A 38 -1.73 -0.08 5.74
C ILE A 38 -2.91 -1.05 5.78
N SER A 39 -3.04 -1.80 6.87
CA SER A 39 -4.21 -2.66 7.09
C SER A 39 -5.43 -1.84 7.52
N LYS A 40 -6.49 -1.85 6.71
CA LYS A 40 -7.81 -1.27 7.01
C LYS A 40 -8.65 -2.14 7.95
N SER A 41 -8.24 -3.39 8.20
CA SER A 41 -9.02 -4.33 9.02
C SER A 41 -8.93 -4.04 10.53
N GLY A 42 -8.13 -3.07 10.97
CA GLY A 42 -7.86 -2.83 12.39
C GLY A 42 -7.02 -3.92 13.05
N TYR A 43 -6.52 -4.90 12.29
CA TYR A 43 -5.64 -5.96 12.80
C TYR A 43 -4.20 -5.44 12.88
N PHE A 44 -3.95 -4.55 13.85
CA PHE A 44 -2.59 -4.26 14.30
C PHE A 44 -2.17 -5.40 15.23
N GLY A 45 -1.19 -6.20 14.79
CA GLY A 45 -0.59 -7.25 15.62
C GLY A 45 -0.23 -6.71 17.00
N GLN A 46 -0.96 -7.16 18.02
CA GLN A 46 -0.63 -7.12 19.45
C GLN A 46 -0.02 -5.83 20.05
N MET A 47 -0.28 -4.63 19.51
CA MET A 47 0.06 -3.36 20.19
C MET A 47 -1.03 -2.29 20.02
N GLY A 48 -2.06 -2.38 20.87
CA GLY A 48 -2.52 -1.29 21.74
C GLY A 48 -2.88 0.10 21.19
N LEU A 49 -3.06 0.33 19.89
CA LEU A 49 -3.57 1.61 19.37
C LEU A 49 -4.92 1.40 18.67
N THR A 50 -5.99 1.66 19.40
CA THR A 50 -7.36 1.74 18.89
C THR A 50 -7.51 2.99 18.02
N LEU A 51 -7.07 2.92 16.77
CA LEU A 51 -7.45 3.92 15.77
C LEU A 51 -8.90 3.67 15.36
N THR A 52 -9.68 4.75 15.31
CA THR A 52 -11.11 4.75 15.01
C THR A 52 -11.35 4.10 13.65
N ASN A 53 -11.86 2.86 13.68
CA ASN A 53 -12.00 2.02 12.51
C ASN A 53 -13.13 2.54 11.61
N ILE A 54 -12.82 3.32 10.58
CA ILE A 54 -13.76 3.64 9.50
C ILE A 54 -13.81 2.43 8.57
N TYR A 55 -14.39 1.33 9.05
CA TYR A 55 -14.59 0.13 8.27
C TYR A 55 -15.67 0.39 7.21
N LYS A 56 -15.25 0.53 5.95
CA LYS A 56 -16.15 0.47 4.79
C LYS A 56 -16.10 -0.96 4.23
N PRO A 57 -17.17 -1.76 4.35
CA PRO A 57 -17.20 -3.09 3.76
C PRO A 57 -17.11 -2.95 2.22
N GLY A 58 -16.09 -3.58 1.61
CA GLY A 58 -15.94 -3.67 0.15
C GLY A 58 -14.69 -3.02 -0.46
N GLN A 59 -13.85 -2.33 0.31
CA GLN A 59 -12.52 -1.88 -0.12
C GLN A 59 -11.45 -2.85 0.40
N GLY A 60 -10.40 -3.12 -0.37
CA GLY A 60 -9.35 -4.08 -0.01
C GLY A 60 -8.84 -3.91 1.43
N LEU A 61 -8.50 -5.02 2.08
CA LEU A 61 -8.10 -5.06 3.49
C LEU A 61 -6.77 -4.33 3.74
N PHE A 62 -5.96 -4.15 2.71
CA PHE A 62 -4.65 -3.51 2.76
C PHE A 62 -4.55 -2.43 1.70
N GLU A 63 -4.14 -1.23 2.06
CA GLU A 63 -3.84 -0.14 1.12
C GLU A 63 -2.34 -0.07 0.86
N VAL A 64 -1.94 0.17 -0.39
CA VAL A 64 -0.55 0.33 -0.79
C VAL A 64 -0.33 1.77 -1.22
N SER A 65 0.64 2.44 -0.59
CA SER A 65 1.05 3.80 -0.91
C SER A 65 2.54 3.87 -1.21
N VAL A 66 2.91 4.67 -2.20
CA VAL A 66 4.30 4.90 -2.62
C VAL A 66 4.53 6.40 -2.84
N PRO A 67 5.79 6.90 -2.82
CA PRO A 67 6.06 8.27 -3.22
C PRO A 67 5.62 8.51 -4.67
N GLU A 68 5.06 9.69 -4.96
CA GLU A 68 4.53 10.09 -6.26
C GLU A 68 5.47 9.74 -7.44
N ASN A 69 6.77 9.96 -7.25
CA ASN A 69 7.81 9.68 -8.25
C ASN A 69 7.92 8.20 -8.66
N HIS A 70 7.42 7.28 -7.84
CA HIS A 70 7.47 5.83 -8.07
C HIS A 70 6.13 5.22 -8.48
N VAL A 71 5.05 6.02 -8.58
CA VAL A 71 3.71 5.50 -8.92
C VAL A 71 3.71 4.68 -10.22
N PRO A 72 4.27 5.15 -11.35
CA PRO A 72 4.21 4.40 -12.60
C PRO A 72 4.94 3.05 -12.51
N GLU A 73 6.09 3.05 -11.83
CA GLU A 73 6.94 1.87 -11.67
C GLU A 73 6.29 0.86 -10.71
N ALA A 74 5.80 1.34 -9.56
CA ALA A 74 5.12 0.52 -8.57
C ALA A 74 3.88 -0.15 -9.16
N VAL A 75 3.05 0.59 -9.89
CA VAL A 75 1.87 0.04 -10.56
C VAL A 75 2.23 -1.05 -11.55
N GLY A 76 3.23 -0.81 -12.41
CA GLY A 76 3.65 -1.81 -13.41
C GLY A 76 4.17 -3.10 -12.77
N ILE A 77 4.90 -2.98 -11.66
CA ILE A 77 5.38 -4.14 -10.90
C ILE A 77 4.21 -4.86 -10.24
N LEU A 78 3.30 -4.14 -9.58
CA LEU A 78 2.14 -4.74 -8.91
C LEU A 78 1.20 -5.43 -9.90
N ASP A 79 0.94 -4.83 -11.06
CA ASP A 79 0.18 -5.44 -12.15
C ASP A 79 0.84 -6.75 -12.62
N MET A 80 2.17 -6.78 -12.73
CA MET A 80 2.91 -7.96 -13.17
C MET A 80 2.90 -9.10 -12.13
N VAL A 81 3.03 -8.77 -10.84
CA VAL A 81 3.24 -9.78 -9.79
C VAL A 81 1.98 -10.20 -9.06
N LEU A 82 1.00 -9.31 -8.93
CA LEU A 82 -0.28 -9.60 -8.26
C LEU A 82 -1.40 -9.92 -9.25
N GLY A 83 -1.33 -9.42 -10.48
CA GLY A 83 -2.37 -9.61 -11.50
C GLY A 83 -3.73 -9.15 -10.99
N ASP A 84 -4.71 -10.05 -10.94
CA ASP A 84 -6.08 -9.75 -10.50
C ASP A 84 -6.26 -9.74 -8.96
N ASN A 85 -5.21 -10.03 -8.18
CA ASN A 85 -5.29 -10.11 -6.71
C ASN A 85 -5.20 -8.75 -6.00
N TRP A 86 -5.19 -7.66 -6.76
CA TRP A 86 -5.21 -6.30 -6.23
C TRP A 86 -6.12 -5.39 -7.06
N GLN A 87 -6.55 -4.30 -6.46
CA GLN A 87 -7.40 -3.29 -7.09
C GLN A 87 -6.63 -1.98 -7.17
N ARG A 88 -6.41 -1.52 -8.39
CA ARG A 88 -5.73 -0.25 -8.66
C ARG A 88 -6.67 0.92 -8.34
N GLU A 89 -6.17 1.87 -7.56
CA GLU A 89 -6.90 3.08 -7.14
C GLU A 89 -6.20 4.33 -7.72
N VAL A 90 -5.77 4.26 -8.99
CA VAL A 90 -5.10 5.40 -9.64
C VAL A 90 -6.14 6.19 -10.42
N ASN A 91 -6.40 7.42 -9.97
CA ASN A 91 -7.13 8.45 -10.71
C ASN A 91 -6.23 9.13 -11.73
#